data_AF-A0A937P9R9-F1
#
_entry.id   AF-A0A937P9R9-F1
#
_cell.length_a   1.000
_cell.length_b   1.000
_cell.length_c   1.000
_cell.angle_alpha   90.00
_cell.angle_beta   90.00
_cell.angle_gamma   90.00
#
_symmetry.space_group_name_H-M   'P 1'
#
loop_
_entity.id
_entity.type
_entity.pdbx_description
1 polymer ?
#
loop_
_entity_poly.entity_id
_entity_poly.type
_entity_poly.pdbx_seq_one_letter_code
_entity_poly.pdbx_strand_id
1 'polypeptide(L)'
;MKKTIRIGLALLAGLSIALGALHAQEPSLNQKVALVIGNSDYTISPLLNPANDARDIAVALRDNGFEVLEYENLPDLEEMKRAIRSFGGRIRNGGVGLFYYAGHGLQVNGENFLVPTLAEIYSEEEVEYESVDVGFVLAQMENAGNRMNIIILDACRNNPFARSWRSASQGLAFIDAPTGTLIAYATAPGKVASDGSGDNGLYTEELLKQIRIEGIKIEDVFKQVRAAVVKRSEGMQTPWESSSLIGDFYFVEPTLAEKSEVYEAEEEIIPEAVPAAKEAADDMEYKQKKMMGAGATAAVSAKWKASNNKYTFYIDNRDITSETVNASCGDHLLIFHTPLSRYYLFENFWGSQDNSFHEALALPYDATTLWMSHDNKYWIYYNGIDITKSTSIASYDDHKVIYDHTLLQYYTIYHFEKFSNGYPVPLYPIYSDNGTLWRYDGKYYFLYVDGEQIGSRTFSNWSGNDLIVYDENGTASYLLPDFYNSKDNLLRTAEIIADAGMIMWSRSDNSYYLYRKGEQFAGMETTVAEYCGNDLLVYEKTTQQTYLLPDWTTSNDGQVRNATILFSPSGVFWRRSGNDFWIYRNGQTIDFKLTQQWNGNDLELNDEFLGITYLLPGYANSDDNALRPARIKN
;
A
#
# COMPACT_ATOMS: atom_id res chain seq x y z
N MET A 1 -72.03 -51.46 -29.14
CA MET A 1 -72.88 -50.31 -28.77
C MET A 1 -72.03 -49.26 -28.07
N LYS A 2 -72.41 -47.99 -28.22
CA LYS A 2 -71.69 -46.76 -27.89
C LYS A 2 -71.34 -46.58 -26.39
N LYS A 3 -70.19 -45.92 -26.17
CA LYS A 3 -69.92 -44.76 -25.30
C LYS A 3 -69.75 -44.89 -23.76
N THR A 4 -68.50 -44.60 -23.34
CA THR A 4 -68.06 -43.51 -22.43
C THR A 4 -68.45 -43.52 -20.94
N ILE A 5 -67.49 -43.43 -20.02
CA ILE A 5 -67.03 -42.22 -19.27
C ILE A 5 -65.87 -42.63 -18.33
N ARG A 6 -65.14 -41.63 -17.83
CA ARG A 6 -63.72 -41.55 -17.46
C ARG A 6 -63.56 -41.22 -15.96
N ILE A 7 -62.35 -41.49 -15.45
CA ILE A 7 -61.60 -40.82 -14.34
C ILE A 7 -61.81 -41.34 -12.90
N GLY A 8 -60.66 -41.60 -12.24
CA GLY A 8 -60.47 -41.53 -10.78
C GLY A 8 -59.51 -42.61 -10.24
N LEU A 9 -58.19 -42.50 -10.45
CA LEU A 9 -57.20 -42.01 -9.45
C LEU A 9 -56.76 -43.07 -8.41
N ALA A 10 -55.65 -43.77 -8.67
CA ALA A 10 -54.75 -44.38 -7.68
C ALA A 10 -53.56 -45.05 -8.39
N LEU A 11 -52.43 -45.16 -7.68
CA LEU A 11 -51.17 -45.86 -8.02
C LEU A 11 -50.13 -45.05 -8.79
N LEU A 12 -49.23 -44.44 -8.02
CA LEU A 12 -47.80 -44.48 -8.32
C LEU A 12 -47.03 -44.37 -7.00
N ALA A 13 -46.84 -45.53 -6.36
CA ALA A 13 -45.85 -45.74 -5.32
C ALA A 13 -44.84 -46.75 -5.88
N GLY A 14 -43.56 -46.34 -5.95
CA GLY A 14 -42.44 -47.27 -6.13
C GLY A 14 -41.66 -47.11 -7.42
N LEU A 15 -40.83 -46.06 -7.52
CA LEU A 15 -39.45 -46.17 -8.02
C LEU A 15 -38.68 -44.87 -7.76
N SER A 16 -38.11 -44.71 -6.56
CA SER A 16 -37.17 -43.62 -6.27
C SER A 16 -36.22 -44.03 -5.16
N ILE A 17 -35.35 -45.00 -5.43
CA ILE A 17 -34.15 -45.24 -4.64
C ILE A 17 -33.00 -45.39 -5.64
N ALA A 18 -31.91 -44.67 -5.36
CA ALA A 18 -30.66 -44.56 -6.13
C ALA A 18 -30.61 -43.49 -7.24
N LEU A 19 -30.86 -42.23 -6.87
CA LEU A 19 -30.04 -41.11 -7.37
C LEU A 19 -29.52 -40.37 -6.13
N GLY A 20 -28.51 -40.97 -5.48
CA GLY A 20 -27.73 -40.26 -4.49
C GLY A 20 -26.97 -39.16 -5.23
N ALA A 21 -27.50 -37.95 -5.16
CA ALA A 21 -26.87 -36.77 -5.70
C ALA A 21 -25.43 -36.67 -5.16
N LEU A 22 -24.45 -36.76 -6.06
CA LEU A 22 -23.24 -35.97 -5.90
C LEU A 22 -23.71 -34.52 -5.83
N HIS A 23 -23.96 -34.01 -4.63
CA HIS A 23 -23.89 -32.57 -4.42
C HIS A 23 -22.41 -32.24 -4.52
N ALA A 24 -21.97 -31.79 -5.70
CA ALA A 24 -20.83 -30.91 -5.76
C ALA A 24 -21.17 -29.73 -4.83
N GLN A 25 -20.41 -29.58 -3.76
CA GLN A 25 -20.55 -28.47 -2.84
C GLN A 25 -20.24 -27.22 -3.68
N GLU A 26 -21.26 -26.42 -3.96
CA GLU A 26 -21.09 -25.13 -4.66
C GLU A 26 -19.98 -24.35 -3.96
N PRO A 27 -19.00 -23.78 -4.69
CA PRO A 27 -17.89 -23.05 -4.11
C PRO A 27 -18.44 -21.94 -3.21
N SER A 28 -18.15 -22.02 -1.91
CA SER A 28 -18.66 -21.03 -0.97
C SER A 28 -17.77 -19.79 -1.07
N LEU A 29 -18.33 -18.67 -1.53
CA LEU A 29 -17.66 -17.37 -1.62
C LEU A 29 -17.06 -16.90 -0.28
N ASN A 30 -17.49 -17.49 0.84
CA ASN A 30 -17.06 -17.17 2.20
C ASN A 30 -16.00 -18.14 2.77
N GLN A 31 -15.49 -19.11 2.00
CA GLN A 31 -14.47 -20.02 2.51
C GLN A 31 -13.16 -19.27 2.78
N LYS A 32 -12.57 -19.43 3.96
CA LYS A 32 -11.26 -18.89 4.31
C LYS A 32 -10.35 -20.06 4.64
N VAL A 33 -9.26 -20.26 3.90
CA VAL A 33 -8.29 -21.36 4.12
C VAL A 33 -6.91 -20.75 4.33
N ALA A 34 -6.19 -21.21 5.34
CA ALA A 34 -4.82 -20.77 5.59
C ALA A 34 -3.82 -21.94 5.67
N LEU A 35 -2.62 -21.75 5.15
CA LEU A 35 -1.45 -22.58 5.42
C LEU A 35 -0.46 -21.77 6.25
N VAL A 36 -0.13 -22.27 7.43
CA VAL A 36 0.76 -21.61 8.40
C VAL A 36 1.92 -22.55 8.67
N ILE A 37 3.14 -22.10 8.37
CA ILE A 37 4.38 -22.87 8.54
C ILE A 37 5.35 -22.09 9.43
N GLY A 38 5.83 -22.73 10.50
CA GLY A 38 6.87 -22.19 11.39
C GLY A 38 8.08 -23.11 11.47
N ASN A 39 9.21 -22.68 10.93
CA ASN A 39 10.46 -23.45 10.98
C ASN A 39 11.45 -22.80 11.95
N SER A 40 11.78 -23.49 13.03
CA SER A 40 12.68 -23.07 14.12
C SER A 40 13.91 -23.96 14.25
N ASP A 41 13.72 -25.28 14.17
CA ASP A 41 14.70 -26.30 14.54
C ASP A 41 15.72 -26.59 13.42
N TYR A 42 16.34 -25.54 12.89
CA TYR A 42 17.37 -25.67 11.86
C TYR A 42 18.65 -26.30 12.42
N THR A 43 19.26 -27.19 11.64
CA THR A 43 20.57 -27.76 11.97
C THR A 43 21.65 -26.66 12.04
N ILE A 44 21.53 -25.64 11.19
CA ILE A 44 22.44 -24.49 11.13
C ILE A 44 21.65 -23.22 11.42
N SER A 45 22.09 -22.47 12.44
CA SER A 45 21.47 -21.19 12.85
C SER A 45 19.97 -21.31 13.24
N PRO A 46 19.62 -22.13 14.25
CA PRO A 46 18.24 -22.27 14.70
C PRO A 46 17.61 -20.93 15.10
N LEU A 47 16.29 -20.83 14.95
CA LEU A 47 15.51 -19.63 15.24
C LEU A 47 14.58 -19.87 16.42
N LEU A 48 14.52 -18.91 17.34
CA LEU A 48 13.80 -19.08 18.61
C LEU A 48 12.27 -19.10 18.44
N ASN A 49 11.74 -18.19 17.62
CA ASN A 49 10.32 -17.82 17.64
C ASN A 49 9.42 -18.37 16.53
N PRO A 50 9.89 -18.77 15.32
CA PRO A 50 9.00 -19.15 14.21
C PRO A 50 7.94 -20.23 14.51
N ALA A 51 8.28 -21.26 15.28
CA ALA A 51 7.30 -22.27 15.68
C ALA A 51 6.23 -21.70 16.61
N ASN A 52 6.58 -20.76 17.50
CA ASN A 52 5.60 -20.09 18.36
C ASN A 52 4.76 -19.08 17.57
N ASP A 53 5.41 -18.31 16.69
CA ASP A 53 4.77 -17.37 15.77
C ASP A 53 3.67 -18.06 14.94
N ALA A 54 3.99 -19.23 14.37
CA ALA A 54 3.05 -20.05 13.61
C ALA A 54 1.85 -20.53 14.45
N ARG A 55 2.08 -21.01 15.69
CA ARG A 55 0.98 -21.44 16.57
C ARG A 55 0.01 -20.31 16.88
N ASP A 56 0.53 -19.16 17.28
CA ASP A 56 -0.30 -18.02 17.69
C ASP A 56 -1.07 -17.42 16.50
N ILE A 57 -0.45 -17.36 15.32
CA ILE A 57 -1.12 -16.96 14.08
C ILE A 57 -2.19 -17.97 13.70
N ALA A 58 -1.91 -19.27 13.80
CA ALA A 58 -2.89 -20.31 13.50
C ALA A 58 -4.12 -20.22 14.43
N VAL A 59 -3.92 -19.94 15.72
CA VAL A 59 -5.03 -19.68 16.67
C VAL A 59 -5.81 -18.44 16.24
N ALA A 60 -5.14 -17.31 16.01
CA ALA A 60 -5.81 -16.07 15.61
C ALA A 60 -6.61 -16.23 14.31
N LEU A 61 -6.09 -16.96 13.32
CA LEU A 61 -6.80 -17.21 12.07
C LEU A 61 -8.01 -18.14 12.25
N ARG A 62 -7.90 -19.18 13.10
CA ARG A 62 -9.05 -20.04 13.45
C ARG A 62 -10.15 -19.25 14.14
N ASP A 63 -9.79 -18.36 15.07
CA ASP A 63 -10.74 -17.45 15.75
C ASP A 63 -11.49 -16.56 14.73
N ASN A 64 -10.85 -16.25 13.59
CA ASN A 64 -11.38 -15.46 12.48
C ASN A 64 -12.02 -16.28 11.34
N GLY A 65 -12.34 -17.55 11.60
CA GLY A 65 -13.10 -18.41 10.69
C GLY A 65 -12.28 -19.03 9.56
N PHE A 66 -10.95 -19.05 9.64
CA PHE A 66 -10.12 -19.80 8.71
C PHE A 66 -10.08 -21.29 9.05
N GLU A 67 -10.13 -22.13 8.01
CA GLU A 67 -9.62 -23.48 8.07
C GLU A 67 -8.09 -23.44 7.96
N VAL A 68 -7.38 -23.80 9.04
CA VAL A 68 -5.91 -23.66 9.11
C VAL A 68 -5.21 -25.01 9.01
N LEU A 69 -4.36 -25.17 7.99
CA LEU A 69 -3.33 -26.20 7.91
C LEU A 69 -2.07 -25.65 8.58
N GLU A 70 -1.73 -26.20 9.74
CA GLU A 70 -0.60 -25.74 10.57
C GLU A 70 0.52 -26.79 10.55
N TYR A 71 1.74 -26.34 10.27
CA TYR A 71 2.94 -27.18 10.29
C TYR A 71 4.08 -26.48 11.01
N GLU A 72 4.88 -27.28 11.72
CA GLU A 72 6.09 -26.82 12.38
C GLU A 72 7.27 -27.67 11.93
N ASN A 73 8.42 -27.03 11.74
CA ASN A 73 9.71 -27.67 11.49
C ASN A 73 9.69 -28.69 10.35
N LEU A 74 9.12 -28.31 9.20
CA LEU A 74 9.08 -29.18 8.02
C LEU A 74 10.52 -29.49 7.56
N PRO A 75 10.90 -30.78 7.47
CA PRO A 75 12.30 -31.18 7.40
C PRO A 75 12.91 -31.00 6.02
N ASP A 76 12.13 -31.22 4.96
CA ASP A 76 12.65 -31.25 3.59
C ASP A 76 11.73 -30.56 2.56
N LEU A 77 12.31 -30.36 1.37
CA LEU A 77 11.65 -29.74 0.21
C LEU A 77 10.34 -30.42 -0.14
N GLU A 78 10.30 -31.75 -0.10
CA GLU A 78 9.16 -32.53 -0.56
C GLU A 78 8.00 -32.45 0.43
N GLU A 79 8.27 -32.43 1.73
CA GLU A 79 7.27 -32.19 2.77
C GLU A 79 6.64 -30.80 2.63
N MET A 80 7.46 -29.76 2.46
CA MET A 80 6.96 -28.40 2.25
C MET A 80 6.14 -28.28 0.97
N LYS A 81 6.62 -28.81 -0.16
CA LYS A 81 5.84 -28.84 -1.41
C LYS A 81 4.55 -29.65 -1.27
N ARG A 82 4.52 -30.74 -0.50
CA ARG A 82 3.28 -31.49 -0.19
C ARG A 82 2.29 -30.63 0.60
N ALA A 83 2.74 -29.91 1.62
CA ALA A 83 1.89 -29.01 2.40
C ALA A 83 1.28 -27.91 1.52
N ILE A 84 2.08 -27.26 0.68
CA ILE A 84 1.67 -26.19 -0.25
C ILE A 84 0.69 -26.71 -1.31
N ARG A 85 0.93 -27.89 -1.90
CA ARG A 85 -0.03 -28.51 -2.83
C ARG A 85 -1.35 -28.86 -2.15
N SER A 86 -1.30 -29.36 -0.91
CA SER A 86 -2.50 -29.69 -0.13
C SER A 86 -3.32 -28.43 0.17
N PHE A 87 -2.65 -27.33 0.48
CA PHE A 87 -3.25 -26.02 0.65
C PHE A 87 -3.92 -25.52 -0.65
N GLY A 88 -3.20 -25.47 -1.77
CA GLY A 88 -3.77 -25.08 -3.07
C GLY A 88 -4.98 -25.94 -3.45
N GLY A 89 -4.95 -27.24 -3.15
CA GLY A 89 -6.09 -28.14 -3.33
C GLY A 89 -7.33 -27.78 -2.50
N ARG A 90 -7.17 -27.27 -1.28
CA ARG A 90 -8.28 -26.86 -0.40
C ARG A 90 -8.87 -25.50 -0.79
N ILE A 91 -8.06 -24.59 -1.33
CA ILE A 91 -8.50 -23.25 -1.76
C ILE A 91 -9.35 -23.28 -3.05
N ARG A 92 -9.19 -24.32 -3.90
CA ARG A 92 -9.94 -24.48 -5.17
C ARG A 92 -11.47 -24.42 -5.02
N ASN A 93 -11.98 -24.56 -3.80
CA ASN A 93 -13.40 -24.43 -3.50
C ASN A 93 -13.87 -22.95 -3.36
N GLY A 94 -13.00 -21.98 -3.67
CA GLY A 94 -13.31 -20.54 -3.69
C GLY A 94 -12.92 -19.79 -2.42
N GLY A 95 -13.18 -18.47 -2.38
CA GLY A 95 -12.99 -17.64 -1.20
C GLY A 95 -11.58 -17.05 -1.04
N VAL A 96 -11.02 -17.09 0.17
CA VAL A 96 -9.75 -16.45 0.55
C VAL A 96 -8.69 -17.49 0.91
N GLY A 97 -7.52 -17.41 0.27
CA GLY A 97 -6.34 -18.21 0.60
C GLY A 97 -5.32 -17.36 1.34
N LEU A 98 -4.86 -17.80 2.51
CA LEU A 98 -3.79 -17.13 3.27
C LEU A 98 -2.59 -18.05 3.47
N PHE A 99 -1.41 -17.64 3.04
CA PHE A 99 -0.16 -18.33 3.34
C PHE A 99 0.65 -17.51 4.34
N TYR A 100 1.04 -18.12 5.45
CA TYR A 100 1.95 -17.53 6.43
C TYR A 100 3.18 -18.43 6.59
N TYR A 101 4.36 -17.84 6.52
CA TYR A 101 5.62 -18.53 6.77
C TYR A 101 6.52 -17.72 7.70
N ALA A 102 7.00 -18.37 8.76
CA ALA A 102 8.06 -17.87 9.63
C ALA A 102 9.25 -18.83 9.59
N GLY A 103 10.46 -18.31 9.40
CA GLY A 103 11.68 -19.12 9.33
C GLY A 103 12.82 -18.45 8.57
N HIS A 104 13.80 -19.26 8.15
CA HIS A 104 14.84 -18.81 7.21
C HIS A 104 14.26 -18.66 5.81
N GLY A 105 14.61 -17.55 5.18
CA GLY A 105 14.32 -17.24 3.79
C GLY A 105 15.60 -16.74 3.11
N LEU A 106 15.83 -17.18 1.88
CA LEU A 106 17.00 -16.84 1.09
C LEU A 106 16.57 -16.16 -0.20
N GLN A 107 17.39 -15.23 -0.67
CA GLN A 107 17.26 -14.67 -2.01
C GLN A 107 18.42 -15.15 -2.87
N VAL A 108 18.10 -15.70 -4.05
CA VAL A 108 19.08 -16.05 -5.08
C VAL A 108 18.56 -15.56 -6.43
N ASN A 109 19.38 -14.82 -7.18
CA ASN A 109 19.03 -14.29 -8.51
C ASN A 109 17.71 -13.48 -8.60
N GLY A 110 17.28 -12.85 -7.49
CA GLY A 110 16.03 -12.10 -7.44
C GLY A 110 14.79 -12.92 -7.06
N GLU A 111 14.95 -14.23 -6.84
CA GLU A 111 13.89 -15.13 -6.40
C GLU A 111 14.01 -15.43 -4.90
N ASN A 112 12.88 -15.71 -4.26
CA ASN A 112 12.75 -15.93 -2.83
C ASN A 112 12.52 -17.40 -2.52
N PHE A 113 13.33 -17.97 -1.63
CA PHE A 113 13.27 -19.37 -1.25
C PHE A 113 13.02 -19.54 0.25
N LEU A 114 12.09 -20.44 0.60
CA LEU A 114 11.76 -20.83 1.97
C LEU A 114 12.54 -22.10 2.34
N VAL A 115 13.27 -22.06 3.46
CA VAL A 115 14.24 -23.10 3.82
C VAL A 115 13.63 -24.13 4.79
N PRO A 116 13.62 -25.43 4.44
CA PRO A 116 13.30 -26.53 5.36
C PRO A 116 14.31 -26.68 6.51
N THR A 117 13.93 -27.29 7.63
CA THR A 117 14.81 -27.38 8.84
C THR A 117 16.03 -28.28 8.68
N LEU A 118 15.96 -29.28 7.79
CA LEU A 118 17.07 -30.20 7.48
C LEU A 118 17.72 -29.93 6.12
N ALA A 119 17.48 -28.77 5.51
CA ALA A 119 18.12 -28.42 4.24
C ALA A 119 19.65 -28.33 4.38
N GLU A 120 20.37 -29.04 3.52
CA GLU A 120 21.84 -29.05 3.49
C GLU A 120 22.34 -28.15 2.35
N ILE A 121 22.51 -26.87 2.64
CA ILE A 121 22.89 -25.86 1.66
C ILE A 121 24.36 -25.45 1.88
N TYR A 122 25.24 -25.82 0.95
CA TYR A 122 26.68 -25.50 0.97
C TYR A 122 27.06 -24.44 -0.06
N SER A 123 26.30 -24.32 -1.16
CA SER A 123 26.53 -23.37 -2.25
C SER A 123 25.25 -22.63 -2.66
N GLU A 124 25.39 -21.48 -3.32
CA GLU A 124 24.25 -20.69 -3.80
C GLU A 124 23.40 -21.47 -4.84
N GLU A 125 24.05 -22.33 -5.63
CA GLU A 125 23.41 -23.20 -6.63
C GLU A 125 22.51 -24.28 -5.99
N GLU A 126 22.78 -24.68 -4.75
CA GLU A 126 21.99 -25.70 -4.03
C GLU A 126 20.69 -25.15 -3.45
N VAL A 127 20.54 -23.83 -3.35
CA VAL A 127 19.34 -23.20 -2.77
C VAL A 127 18.07 -23.62 -3.52
N GLU A 128 18.11 -23.63 -4.86
CA GLU A 128 16.97 -24.04 -5.70
C GLU A 128 16.60 -25.53 -5.52
N TYR A 129 17.60 -26.38 -5.22
CA TYR A 129 17.41 -27.82 -5.08
C TYR A 129 17.00 -28.26 -3.68
N GLU A 130 17.30 -27.46 -2.65
CA GLU A 130 17.07 -27.79 -1.24
C GLU A 130 16.00 -26.91 -0.56
N SER A 131 15.50 -25.87 -1.24
CA SER A 131 14.51 -24.92 -0.71
C SER A 131 13.30 -24.72 -1.62
N VAL A 132 12.20 -24.23 -1.07
CA VAL A 132 10.96 -23.99 -1.82
C VAL A 132 10.91 -22.57 -2.34
N ASP A 133 10.86 -22.39 -3.66
CA ASP A 133 10.56 -21.09 -4.28
C ASP A 133 9.18 -20.56 -3.86
N VAL A 134 9.11 -19.31 -3.41
CA VAL A 134 7.85 -18.60 -3.11
C VAL A 134 6.97 -18.48 -4.37
N GLY A 135 7.58 -18.42 -5.57
CA GLY A 135 6.89 -18.55 -6.86
C GLY A 135 6.06 -19.83 -6.98
N PHE A 136 6.50 -20.94 -6.38
CA PHE A 136 5.70 -22.16 -6.32
C PHE A 136 4.45 -22.00 -5.45
N VAL A 137 4.54 -21.27 -4.33
CA VAL A 137 3.38 -20.94 -3.47
C VAL A 137 2.38 -20.08 -4.23
N LEU A 138 2.87 -18.99 -4.83
CA LEU A 138 2.08 -18.08 -5.67
C LEU A 138 1.36 -18.85 -6.78
N ALA A 139 2.08 -19.69 -7.52
CA ALA A 139 1.49 -20.51 -8.57
C ALA A 139 0.40 -21.46 -8.04
N GLN A 140 0.54 -22.06 -6.85
CA GLN A 140 -0.54 -22.89 -6.29
C GLN A 140 -1.78 -22.06 -5.90
N MET A 141 -1.59 -20.85 -5.40
CA MET A 141 -2.68 -19.95 -5.01
C MET A 141 -3.38 -19.34 -6.24
N GLU A 142 -2.64 -18.93 -7.28
CA GLU A 142 -3.21 -18.45 -8.54
C GLU A 142 -4.02 -19.55 -9.25
N ASN A 143 -3.46 -20.76 -9.34
CA ASN A 143 -4.13 -21.91 -9.96
C ASN A 143 -5.39 -22.37 -9.19
N ALA A 144 -5.59 -21.89 -7.96
CA ALA A 144 -6.81 -22.17 -7.21
C ALA A 144 -8.01 -21.33 -7.69
N GLY A 145 -7.79 -20.21 -8.38
CA GLY A 145 -8.84 -19.38 -8.98
C GLY A 145 -9.83 -18.78 -7.96
N ASN A 146 -9.41 -18.63 -6.71
CA ASN A 146 -10.19 -18.06 -5.63
C ASN A 146 -10.21 -16.52 -5.68
N ARG A 147 -11.06 -15.89 -4.85
CA ARG A 147 -11.31 -14.44 -4.91
C ARG A 147 -10.08 -13.62 -4.51
N MET A 148 -9.33 -14.09 -3.53
CA MET A 148 -8.28 -13.30 -2.89
C MET A 148 -7.19 -14.18 -2.28
N ASN A 149 -5.94 -13.77 -2.50
CA ASN A 149 -4.75 -14.41 -1.96
C ASN A 149 -3.99 -13.45 -1.04
N ILE A 150 -3.56 -13.95 0.12
CA ILE A 150 -2.78 -13.19 1.10
C ILE A 150 -1.54 -14.01 1.42
N ILE A 151 -0.36 -13.44 1.30
CA ILE A 151 0.92 -14.07 1.60
C ILE A 151 1.60 -13.22 2.66
N ILE A 152 2.05 -13.82 3.75
CA ILE A 152 2.74 -13.16 4.86
C ILE A 152 4.05 -13.89 5.12
N LEU A 153 5.17 -13.19 4.91
CA LEU A 153 6.52 -13.73 5.04
C LEU A 153 7.22 -13.08 6.25
N ASP A 154 7.21 -13.77 7.39
CA ASP A 154 8.08 -13.50 8.55
C ASP A 154 9.41 -14.26 8.41
N ALA A 155 10.02 -14.10 7.25
CA ALA A 155 11.27 -14.72 6.85
C ALA A 155 12.14 -13.65 6.22
N CYS A 156 13.41 -13.59 6.64
CA CYS A 156 14.47 -12.65 6.24
C CYS A 156 15.58 -12.65 7.32
N ARG A 157 15.60 -13.59 8.24
CA ARG A 157 16.55 -13.58 9.37
C ARG A 157 17.92 -13.96 8.80
N ASN A 158 18.98 -13.27 9.25
CA ASN A 158 20.39 -13.41 8.85
C ASN A 158 20.67 -14.63 7.94
N ASN A 159 21.01 -14.42 6.66
CA ASN A 159 21.37 -15.53 5.76
C ASN A 159 22.53 -16.35 6.41
N PRO A 160 22.25 -17.56 6.93
CA PRO A 160 23.24 -18.28 7.71
C PRO A 160 24.39 -18.82 6.83
N PHE A 161 24.16 -18.88 5.52
CA PHE A 161 25.08 -19.34 4.48
C PHE A 161 25.88 -18.20 3.83
N ALA A 162 25.57 -16.94 4.15
CA ALA A 162 26.25 -15.76 3.58
C ALA A 162 27.76 -15.68 3.91
N ARG A 163 28.21 -16.31 5.01
CA ARG A 163 29.64 -16.32 5.38
C ARG A 163 30.50 -17.20 4.47
N SER A 164 29.90 -18.15 3.76
CA SER A 164 30.56 -19.04 2.79
C SER A 164 30.49 -18.51 1.36
N TRP A 165 29.61 -17.54 1.07
CA TRP A 165 29.34 -17.06 -0.28
C TRP A 165 29.85 -15.63 -0.47
N ARG A 166 30.52 -15.35 -1.60
CA ARG A 166 31.11 -14.03 -1.87
C ARG A 166 30.09 -12.94 -2.26
N SER A 167 28.82 -13.30 -2.45
CA SER A 167 27.78 -12.48 -3.10
C SER A 167 26.39 -12.54 -2.45
N ALA A 168 26.22 -13.14 -1.28
CA ALA A 168 24.90 -13.33 -0.68
C ALA A 168 24.19 -12.00 -0.38
N SER A 169 23.02 -11.79 -0.98
CA SER A 169 22.13 -10.68 -0.62
C SER A 169 21.50 -10.93 0.76
N GLN A 170 21.29 -9.85 1.52
CA GLN A 170 20.59 -9.91 2.80
C GLN A 170 19.09 -9.77 2.56
N GLY A 171 18.24 -10.48 3.30
CA GLY A 171 16.79 -10.38 3.17
C GLY A 171 16.20 -11.03 1.92
N LEU A 172 14.90 -10.84 1.72
CA LEU A 172 14.13 -11.32 0.57
C LEU A 172 14.08 -10.24 -0.52
N ALA A 173 13.96 -10.68 -1.78
CA ALA A 173 13.61 -9.85 -2.91
C ALA A 173 12.16 -9.36 -2.82
N PHE A 174 11.90 -8.23 -3.47
CA PHE A 174 10.54 -7.77 -3.71
C PHE A 174 9.87 -8.60 -4.80
N ILE A 175 8.60 -8.95 -4.61
CA ILE A 175 7.74 -9.64 -5.60
C ILE A 175 6.57 -8.71 -5.94
N ASP A 176 6.36 -8.46 -7.23
CA ASP A 176 5.15 -7.79 -7.74
C ASP A 176 3.93 -8.70 -7.49
N ALA A 177 2.97 -8.21 -6.71
CA ALA A 177 1.80 -9.00 -6.34
C ALA A 177 0.90 -9.25 -7.56
N PRO A 178 0.59 -10.52 -7.90
CA PRO A 178 -0.39 -10.85 -8.94
C PRO A 178 -1.76 -10.27 -8.63
N THR A 179 -2.60 -10.07 -9.65
CA THR A 179 -3.97 -9.56 -9.47
C THR A 179 -4.74 -10.38 -8.43
N GLY A 180 -5.39 -9.71 -7.49
CA GLY A 180 -6.12 -10.33 -6.38
C GLY A 180 -5.23 -10.85 -5.24
N THR A 181 -3.93 -10.51 -5.23
CA THR A 181 -2.97 -10.95 -4.21
C THR A 181 -2.42 -9.79 -3.40
N LEU A 182 -2.21 -10.02 -2.10
CA LEU A 182 -1.40 -9.19 -1.22
C LEU A 182 -0.23 -10.01 -0.69
N ILE A 183 0.97 -9.45 -0.73
CA ILE A 183 2.20 -10.04 -0.19
C ILE A 183 2.75 -9.08 0.86
N ALA A 184 2.87 -9.52 2.11
CA ALA A 184 3.41 -8.78 3.23
C ALA A 184 4.72 -9.41 3.71
N TYR A 185 5.71 -8.56 4.01
CA TYR A 185 7.05 -8.92 4.47
C TYR A 185 7.26 -8.33 5.87
N ALA A 186 7.88 -9.10 6.76
CA ALA A 186 8.17 -8.64 8.12
C ALA A 186 9.22 -7.49 8.19
N THR A 187 9.96 -7.25 7.11
CA THR A 187 10.97 -6.20 6.98
C THR A 187 11.09 -5.79 5.51
N ALA A 188 11.77 -4.68 5.25
CA ALA A 188 11.94 -4.16 3.89
C ALA A 188 12.74 -5.15 3.04
N PRO A 189 12.47 -5.24 1.72
CA PRO A 189 13.28 -6.04 0.81
C PRO A 189 14.77 -5.72 0.98
N GLY A 190 15.62 -6.74 0.99
CA GLY A 190 17.05 -6.53 1.20
C GLY A 190 17.48 -6.38 2.68
N LYS A 191 16.55 -6.42 3.65
CA LYS A 191 16.83 -6.24 5.10
C LYS A 191 16.45 -7.49 5.89
N VAL A 192 16.87 -7.52 7.16
CA VAL A 192 16.60 -8.63 8.08
C VAL A 192 15.53 -8.28 9.10
N ALA A 193 14.74 -9.27 9.51
CA ALA A 193 13.76 -9.13 10.59
C ALA A 193 14.40 -9.52 11.94
N SER A 194 13.99 -8.86 13.02
CA SER A 194 14.49 -9.14 14.37
C SER A 194 13.78 -10.35 14.99
N ASP A 195 14.53 -11.21 15.68
CA ASP A 195 13.98 -12.27 16.55
C ASP A 195 13.16 -11.68 17.69
N GLY A 196 13.41 -10.43 18.10
CA GLY A 196 12.78 -9.86 19.28
C GLY A 196 13.32 -10.48 20.57
N SER A 197 12.66 -10.19 21.69
CA SER A 197 13.05 -10.69 23.02
C SER A 197 11.90 -11.36 23.79
N GLY A 198 10.73 -11.48 23.15
CA GLY A 198 9.55 -12.13 23.70
C GLY A 198 9.30 -13.50 23.06
N ASP A 199 8.11 -14.06 23.35
CA ASP A 199 7.69 -15.38 22.86
C ASP A 199 7.47 -15.43 21.34
N ASN A 200 7.24 -14.27 20.71
CA ASN A 200 7.06 -14.11 19.26
C ASN A 200 8.08 -13.13 18.66
N GLY A 201 8.32 -13.24 17.36
CA GLY A 201 9.01 -12.24 16.57
C GLY A 201 8.28 -10.89 16.60
N LEU A 202 9.03 -9.78 16.53
CA LEU A 202 8.47 -8.42 16.67
C LEU A 202 7.31 -8.15 15.70
N TYR A 203 7.47 -8.60 14.44
CA TYR A 203 6.44 -8.43 13.42
C TYR A 203 5.17 -9.22 13.77
N THR A 204 5.33 -10.52 14.06
CA THR A 204 4.20 -11.39 14.42
C THR A 204 3.49 -10.92 15.69
N GLU A 205 4.22 -10.43 16.69
CA GLU A 205 3.63 -9.89 17.92
C GLU A 205 2.71 -8.69 17.64
N GLU A 206 3.11 -7.78 16.75
CA GLU A 206 2.27 -6.66 16.34
C GLU A 206 1.13 -7.09 15.41
N LEU A 207 1.37 -8.02 14.49
CA LEU A 207 0.35 -8.57 13.60
C LEU A 207 -0.80 -9.22 14.39
N LEU A 208 -0.48 -9.99 15.43
CA LEU A 208 -1.47 -10.64 16.30
C LEU A 208 -2.38 -9.63 17.03
N LYS A 209 -1.88 -8.43 17.34
CA LYS A 209 -2.68 -7.36 17.95
C LYS A 209 -3.68 -6.79 16.94
N GLN A 210 -3.26 -6.64 15.68
CA GLN A 210 -4.07 -6.00 14.65
C GLN A 210 -5.10 -6.96 14.03
N ILE A 211 -4.76 -8.23 13.78
CA ILE A 211 -5.69 -9.23 13.17
C ILE A 211 -6.98 -9.44 14.00
N ARG A 212 -6.94 -9.11 15.30
CA ARG A 212 -8.09 -9.27 16.21
C ARG A 212 -9.00 -8.05 16.27
N ILE A 213 -8.63 -6.95 15.62
CA ILE A 213 -9.43 -5.72 15.64
C ILE A 213 -10.58 -5.85 14.65
N GLU A 214 -11.77 -5.48 15.11
CA GLU A 214 -13.00 -5.52 14.34
C GLU A 214 -13.08 -4.39 13.30
N GLY A 215 -13.51 -4.74 12.08
CA GLY A 215 -13.91 -3.77 11.06
C GLY A 215 -12.77 -3.01 10.40
N ILE A 216 -11.52 -3.41 10.61
CA ILE A 216 -10.37 -2.79 9.93
C ILE A 216 -10.00 -3.54 8.66
N LYS A 217 -9.77 -2.78 7.58
CA LYS A 217 -9.36 -3.34 6.28
C LYS A 217 -7.95 -3.91 6.39
N ILE A 218 -7.65 -4.92 5.57
CA ILE A 218 -6.34 -5.59 5.57
C ILE A 218 -5.17 -4.62 5.30
N GLU A 219 -5.37 -3.62 4.46
CA GLU A 219 -4.37 -2.57 4.21
C GLU A 219 -4.09 -1.77 5.49
N ASP A 220 -5.13 -1.43 6.24
CA ASP A 220 -5.00 -0.72 7.52
C ASP A 220 -4.40 -1.60 8.63
N VAL A 221 -4.68 -2.91 8.62
CA VAL A 221 -4.04 -3.89 9.50
C VAL A 221 -2.52 -3.82 9.30
N PHE A 222 -2.05 -4.02 8.06
CA PHE A 222 -0.61 -4.02 7.79
C PHE A 222 0.03 -2.65 7.97
N LYS A 223 -0.68 -1.56 7.65
CA LYS A 223 -0.24 -0.19 7.95
C LYS A 223 -0.01 0.04 9.45
N GLN A 224 -0.92 -0.45 10.31
CA GLN A 224 -0.77 -0.36 11.77
C GLN A 224 0.36 -1.26 12.29
N VAL A 225 0.52 -2.46 11.75
CA VAL A 225 1.67 -3.34 12.06
C VAL A 225 2.98 -2.64 11.72
N ARG A 226 3.10 -2.06 10.52
CA ARG A 226 4.28 -1.32 10.08
C ARG A 226 4.63 -0.19 11.05
N ALA A 227 3.67 0.66 11.38
CA ALA A 227 3.86 1.76 12.31
C ALA A 227 4.34 1.28 13.70
N ALA A 228 3.75 0.21 14.23
CA ALA A 228 4.12 -0.34 15.53
C ALA A 228 5.52 -0.98 15.53
N VAL A 229 5.87 -1.72 14.47
CA VAL A 229 7.18 -2.38 14.32
C VAL A 229 8.29 -1.33 14.14
N VAL A 230 8.09 -0.31 13.29
CA VAL A 230 9.04 0.79 13.12
C VAL A 230 9.27 1.51 14.45
N LYS A 231 8.21 1.82 15.18
CA LYS A 231 8.29 2.48 16.49
C LYS A 231 9.04 1.63 17.52
N ARG A 232 8.73 0.34 17.64
CA ARG A 232 9.34 -0.56 18.63
C ARG A 232 10.77 -0.97 18.29
N SER A 233 11.11 -0.98 17.00
CA SER A 233 12.47 -1.26 16.52
C SER A 233 13.33 0.00 16.40
N GLU A 234 12.83 1.18 16.77
CA GLU A 234 13.52 2.47 16.59
C GLU A 234 13.98 2.70 15.13
N GLY A 235 13.16 2.26 14.17
CA GLY A 235 13.43 2.36 12.74
C GLY A 235 14.35 1.28 12.16
N MET A 236 14.79 0.30 12.95
CA MET A 236 15.68 -0.77 12.47
C MET A 236 14.96 -1.85 11.64
N GLN A 237 13.65 -2.01 11.82
CA GLN A 237 12.82 -2.95 11.08
C GLN A 237 11.58 -2.23 10.54
N THR A 238 11.40 -2.28 9.23
CA THR A 238 10.28 -1.64 8.54
C THR A 238 9.54 -2.68 7.71
N PRO A 239 8.38 -3.18 8.15
CA PRO A 239 7.55 -4.07 7.35
C PRO A 239 7.18 -3.47 5.99
N TRP A 240 6.92 -4.33 5.00
CA TRP A 240 6.63 -3.92 3.64
C TRP A 240 5.49 -4.73 3.04
N GLU A 241 4.70 -4.13 2.14
CA GLU A 241 3.62 -4.83 1.44
C GLU A 241 3.65 -4.53 -0.06
N SER A 242 3.21 -5.51 -0.86
CA SER A 242 2.92 -5.42 -2.29
C SER A 242 1.47 -5.89 -2.46
N SER A 243 0.59 -5.08 -3.05
CA SER A 243 -0.85 -5.38 -3.11
C SER A 243 -1.43 -5.07 -4.48
N SER A 244 -2.18 -6.02 -5.00
CA SER A 244 -3.03 -5.92 -6.19
C SER A 244 -4.46 -6.43 -5.88
N LEU A 245 -4.91 -6.29 -4.62
CA LEU A 245 -6.23 -6.74 -4.18
C LEU A 245 -7.37 -6.05 -4.94
N ILE A 246 -8.41 -6.82 -5.27
CA ILE A 246 -9.64 -6.30 -5.87
C ILE A 246 -10.76 -6.48 -4.85
N GLY A 247 -11.03 -5.42 -4.08
CA GLY A 247 -12.06 -5.36 -3.05
C GLY A 247 -11.55 -5.59 -1.62
N ASP A 248 -12.42 -5.34 -0.65
CA ASP A 248 -12.05 -5.30 0.76
C ASP A 248 -11.92 -6.71 1.39
N PHE A 249 -11.07 -6.80 2.41
CA PHE A 249 -11.00 -7.93 3.33
C PHE A 249 -10.85 -7.46 4.78
N TYR A 250 -11.56 -8.15 5.65
CA TYR A 250 -11.54 -7.96 7.09
C TYR A 250 -11.22 -9.31 7.75
N PHE A 251 -10.26 -9.32 8.68
CA PHE A 251 -10.04 -10.51 9.51
C PHE A 251 -11.27 -10.76 10.39
N VAL A 252 -11.73 -9.71 11.08
CA VAL A 252 -12.99 -9.66 11.81
C VAL A 252 -13.93 -8.68 11.09
N GLU A 253 -15.05 -9.19 10.57
CA GLU A 253 -16.08 -8.37 9.89
C GLU A 253 -16.66 -7.31 10.83
N PRO A 254 -16.97 -6.08 10.35
CA PRO A 254 -17.63 -5.08 11.19
C PRO A 254 -19.03 -5.54 11.58
N THR A 255 -19.37 -5.49 12.87
CA THR A 255 -20.75 -5.67 13.34
C THR A 255 -21.59 -4.55 12.74
N LEU A 256 -22.49 -4.90 11.83
CA LEU A 256 -23.51 -3.99 11.33
C LEU A 256 -24.36 -3.55 12.51
N ALA A 257 -24.08 -2.37 13.07
CA ALA A 257 -25.01 -1.70 13.97
C ALA A 257 -26.33 -1.52 13.20
N GLU A 258 -27.42 -2.01 13.79
CA GLU A 258 -28.76 -1.98 13.21
C GLU A 258 -29.05 -0.61 12.58
N LYS A 259 -29.36 -0.66 11.27
CA LYS A 259 -30.01 0.43 10.53
C LYS A 259 -31.15 0.98 11.38
N SER A 260 -30.94 2.13 11.98
CA SER A 260 -32.01 2.96 12.53
C SER A 260 -32.49 3.87 11.42
N GLU A 261 -33.76 3.67 11.04
CA GLU A 261 -34.47 4.47 10.04
C GLU A 261 -34.71 5.93 10.49
N VAL A 262 -35.07 6.76 9.49
CA VAL A 262 -35.74 8.08 9.49
C VAL A 262 -34.81 9.30 9.72
N TYR A 263 -34.70 10.32 8.85
CA TYR A 263 -35.69 10.99 7.97
C TYR A 263 -35.16 11.47 6.60
N GLU A 264 -36.05 11.43 5.59
CA GLU A 264 -36.00 12.22 4.35
C GLU A 264 -36.31 13.72 4.60
N ALA A 265 -35.84 14.56 3.66
CA ALA A 265 -35.98 16.02 3.49
C ALA A 265 -34.86 16.85 4.17
N GLU A 266 -34.11 17.73 3.50
CA GLU A 266 -34.32 18.49 2.26
C GLU A 266 -33.00 18.59 1.44
N GLU A 267 -33.12 18.70 0.12
CA GLU A 267 -32.02 19.12 -0.76
C GLU A 267 -31.54 20.53 -0.34
N GLU A 268 -30.29 20.64 0.13
CA GLU A 268 -29.57 21.90 0.13
C GLU A 268 -28.29 21.76 -0.70
N ILE A 269 -28.13 22.75 -1.57
CA ILE A 269 -27.19 22.87 -2.68
C ILE A 269 -25.75 22.66 -2.19
N ILE A 270 -25.05 21.67 -2.74
CA ILE A 270 -23.59 21.55 -2.60
C ILE A 270 -22.96 22.69 -3.40
N PRO A 271 -22.24 23.66 -2.80
CA PRO A 271 -21.44 24.59 -3.57
C PRO A 271 -20.24 23.86 -4.14
N GLU A 272 -20.13 23.95 -5.45
CA GLU A 272 -18.97 23.66 -6.29
C GLU A 272 -17.65 24.07 -5.61
N ALA A 273 -16.62 23.24 -5.74
CA ALA A 273 -15.27 23.53 -5.27
C ALA A 273 -14.75 24.84 -5.90
N VAL A 274 -14.58 25.89 -5.10
CA VAL A 274 -14.00 27.17 -5.51
C VAL A 274 -12.47 27.14 -5.28
N PRO A 275 -11.65 27.66 -6.22
CA PRO A 275 -10.19 27.51 -6.23
C PRO A 275 -9.49 28.47 -5.25
N ALA A 276 -8.99 27.96 -4.12
CA ALA A 276 -8.52 28.80 -3.01
C ALA A 276 -7.03 28.59 -2.66
N ALA A 277 -6.18 29.53 -3.10
CA ALA A 277 -4.84 29.69 -2.51
C ALA A 277 -4.62 31.15 -2.09
N LYS A 278 -4.80 32.08 -3.03
CA LYS A 278 -4.84 33.51 -2.73
C LYS A 278 -6.12 33.89 -1.99
N GLU A 279 -7.23 33.28 -2.40
CA GLU A 279 -8.48 33.37 -1.66
C GLU A 279 -8.38 32.74 -0.29
N ALA A 280 -7.58 31.69 -0.03
CA ALA A 280 -7.51 31.08 1.31
C ALA A 280 -6.84 31.99 2.35
N ALA A 281 -5.76 32.71 2.01
CA ALA A 281 -5.14 33.66 2.94
C ALA A 281 -6.01 34.91 3.16
N ASP A 282 -6.60 35.44 2.10
CA ASP A 282 -7.54 36.57 2.17
C ASP A 282 -8.87 36.16 2.85
N ASP A 283 -9.33 34.92 2.68
CA ASP A 283 -10.49 34.29 3.33
C ASP A 283 -10.21 33.99 4.79
N MET A 284 -8.97 33.70 5.20
CA MET A 284 -8.62 33.54 6.61
C MET A 284 -8.58 34.90 7.32
N GLU A 285 -8.00 35.93 6.69
CA GLU A 285 -8.08 37.30 7.22
C GLU A 285 -9.54 37.81 7.24
N TYR A 286 -10.33 37.50 6.20
CA TYR A 286 -11.75 37.80 6.12
C TYR A 286 -12.59 37.01 7.13
N LYS A 287 -12.35 35.71 7.33
CA LYS A 287 -12.99 34.85 8.32
C LYS A 287 -12.61 35.25 9.73
N GLN A 288 -11.38 35.70 9.97
CA GLN A 288 -10.94 36.23 11.25
C GLN A 288 -11.60 37.59 11.54
N LYS A 289 -11.69 38.48 10.54
CA LYS A 289 -12.48 39.73 10.64
C LYS A 289 -13.98 39.47 10.75
N LYS A 290 -14.51 38.40 10.16
CA LYS A 290 -15.91 37.97 10.26
C LYS A 290 -16.20 37.24 11.57
N MET A 291 -15.26 36.50 12.15
CA MET A 291 -15.35 35.97 13.52
C MET A 291 -15.34 37.12 14.55
N MET A 292 -14.56 38.17 14.30
CA MET A 292 -14.54 39.37 15.13
C MET A 292 -15.69 40.36 14.83
N GLY A 293 -16.35 40.27 13.67
CA GLY A 293 -17.33 41.26 13.18
C GLY A 293 -18.75 40.75 12.92
N ALA A 294 -18.96 39.45 12.73
CA ALA A 294 -20.25 38.81 12.68
C ALA A 294 -20.49 38.14 14.03
N GLY A 295 -21.39 38.73 14.82
CA GLY A 295 -21.85 38.12 16.06
C GLY A 295 -22.26 36.66 15.81
N ALA A 296 -21.80 35.80 16.72
CA ALA A 296 -22.24 34.43 16.96
C ALA A 296 -23.48 34.01 16.15
N THR A 297 -23.31 33.17 15.14
CA THR A 297 -24.44 32.41 14.60
C THR A 297 -24.95 31.47 15.70
N ALA A 298 -26.25 31.57 15.93
CA ALA A 298 -26.92 31.31 17.21
C ALA A 298 -26.78 29.89 17.76
N ALA A 299 -26.97 29.81 19.09
CA ALA A 299 -27.73 28.77 19.81
C ALA A 299 -27.00 27.93 20.87
N VAL A 300 -25.89 28.40 21.45
CA VAL A 300 -25.48 27.96 22.80
C VAL A 300 -24.88 29.14 23.55
N SER A 301 -25.55 29.61 24.60
CA SER A 301 -24.98 30.67 25.47
C SER A 301 -23.95 30.03 26.40
N ALA A 302 -22.66 30.21 26.07
CA ALA A 302 -21.57 29.72 26.89
C ALA A 302 -21.08 30.84 27.81
N LYS A 303 -21.03 30.57 29.12
CA LYS A 303 -20.58 31.52 30.13
C LYS A 303 -19.61 30.88 31.10
N TRP A 304 -18.86 31.71 31.80
CA TRP A 304 -18.04 31.26 32.92
C TRP A 304 -18.14 32.21 34.09
N LYS A 305 -17.72 31.73 35.25
CA LYS A 305 -17.45 32.54 36.44
C LYS A 305 -16.21 31.99 37.14
N ALA A 306 -15.49 32.85 37.83
CA ALA A 306 -14.37 32.43 38.66
C ALA A 306 -14.32 33.13 40.00
N SER A 307 -13.92 32.37 41.02
CA SER A 307 -13.66 32.89 42.36
C SER A 307 -12.66 31.98 43.06
N ASN A 308 -11.68 32.57 43.74
CA ASN A 308 -10.67 31.84 44.52
C ASN A 308 -9.94 30.77 43.70
N ASN A 309 -9.56 31.09 42.44
CA ASN A 309 -8.92 30.17 41.50
C ASN A 309 -9.74 28.90 41.18
N LYS A 310 -11.06 28.93 41.44
CA LYS A 310 -12.01 27.94 40.95
C LYS A 310 -12.81 28.54 39.82
N TYR A 311 -13.02 27.74 38.79
CA TYR A 311 -13.68 28.13 37.56
C TYR A 311 -14.87 27.21 37.33
N THR A 312 -15.95 27.76 36.79
CA THR A 312 -17.13 26.97 36.42
C THR A 312 -17.61 27.44 35.06
N PHE A 313 -17.80 26.49 34.16
CA PHE A 313 -18.24 26.73 32.78
C PHE A 313 -19.70 26.31 32.63
N TYR A 314 -20.45 27.13 31.91
CA TYR A 314 -21.87 26.95 31.71
C TYR A 314 -22.20 26.96 30.23
N ILE A 315 -23.05 26.02 29.81
CA ILE A 315 -23.74 26.04 28.53
C ILE A 315 -25.24 26.02 28.85
N ASP A 316 -25.97 27.04 28.39
CA ASP A 316 -27.42 27.19 28.62
C ASP A 316 -27.80 27.04 30.11
N ASN A 317 -27.00 27.67 30.98
CA ASN A 317 -27.09 27.63 32.44
C ASN A 317 -26.84 26.26 33.10
N ARG A 318 -26.44 25.23 32.35
CA ARG A 318 -25.96 23.95 32.88
C ARG A 318 -24.46 24.00 33.11
N ASP A 319 -24.02 23.59 34.30
CA ASP A 319 -22.58 23.42 34.59
C ASP A 319 -22.03 22.26 33.75
N ILE A 320 -21.02 22.55 32.93
CA ILE A 320 -20.35 21.59 32.04
C ILE A 320 -18.90 21.34 32.43
N THR A 321 -18.44 21.85 33.58
CA THR A 321 -17.01 21.88 33.93
C THR A 321 -16.36 20.49 33.92
N SER A 322 -17.12 19.43 34.24
CA SER A 322 -16.65 18.04 34.19
C SER A 322 -16.63 17.42 32.79
N GLU A 323 -17.17 18.10 31.78
CA GLU A 323 -17.31 17.63 30.39
C GLU A 323 -16.35 18.38 29.44
N THR A 324 -15.41 19.14 30.00
CA THR A 324 -14.54 20.02 29.24
C THR A 324 -13.08 19.66 29.38
N VAL A 325 -12.34 19.75 28.28
CA VAL A 325 -10.88 19.83 28.27
C VAL A 325 -10.49 21.31 28.15
N ASN A 326 -9.48 21.74 28.90
CA ASN A 326 -9.06 23.13 28.91
C ASN A 326 -7.58 23.31 28.62
N ALA A 327 -7.24 24.42 27.96
CA ALA A 327 -5.87 24.81 27.69
C ALA A 327 -5.71 26.32 27.80
N SER A 328 -4.57 26.76 28.34
CA SER A 328 -4.21 28.18 28.39
C SER A 328 -3.85 28.67 26.99
N CYS A 329 -4.40 29.82 26.60
CA CYS A 329 -4.27 30.43 25.28
C CYS A 329 -3.82 31.89 25.48
N GLY A 330 -2.53 32.12 25.75
CA GLY A 330 -2.06 33.44 26.22
C GLY A 330 -2.78 33.86 27.51
N ASP A 331 -3.40 35.05 27.50
CA ASP A 331 -4.24 35.56 28.60
C ASP A 331 -5.69 35.02 28.59
N HIS A 332 -6.01 34.17 27.62
CA HIS A 332 -7.33 33.56 27.41
C HIS A 332 -7.32 32.09 27.86
N LEU A 333 -8.52 31.50 27.96
CA LEU A 333 -8.70 30.07 28.14
C LEU A 333 -9.47 29.48 26.97
N LEU A 334 -8.92 28.42 26.37
CA LEU A 334 -9.58 27.61 25.36
C LEU A 334 -10.24 26.40 26.04
N ILE A 335 -11.52 26.19 25.77
CA ILE A 335 -12.31 25.06 26.26
C ILE A 335 -12.78 24.23 25.07
N PHE A 336 -12.63 22.92 25.15
CA PHE A 336 -13.27 21.96 24.26
C PHE A 336 -14.35 21.21 25.03
N HIS A 337 -15.60 21.34 24.59
CA HIS A 337 -16.73 20.59 25.14
C HIS A 337 -16.84 19.25 24.43
N THR A 338 -16.43 18.18 25.11
CA THR A 338 -16.29 16.83 24.52
C THR A 338 -17.59 16.30 23.91
N PRO A 339 -18.77 16.41 24.56
CA PRO A 339 -20.03 15.90 23.99
C PRO A 339 -20.51 16.62 22.73
N LEU A 340 -20.24 17.93 22.60
CA LEU A 340 -20.63 18.70 21.41
C LEU A 340 -19.50 18.80 20.38
N SER A 341 -18.31 18.27 20.67
CA SER A 341 -17.10 18.43 19.86
C SER A 341 -16.84 19.88 19.45
N ARG A 342 -17.03 20.83 20.38
CA ARG A 342 -17.02 22.26 20.08
C ARG A 342 -16.07 23.04 20.97
N TYR A 343 -15.37 24.01 20.39
CA TYR A 343 -14.49 24.91 21.11
C TYR A 343 -15.17 26.22 21.55
N TYR A 344 -14.73 26.73 22.69
CA TYR A 344 -15.11 28.01 23.28
C TYR A 344 -13.88 28.75 23.78
N LEU A 345 -13.75 30.03 23.45
CA LEU A 345 -12.68 30.91 23.92
C LEU A 345 -13.23 31.86 24.99
N PHE A 346 -12.60 31.84 26.16
CA PHE A 346 -12.89 32.72 27.28
C PHE A 346 -11.80 33.77 27.42
N GLU A 347 -12.15 35.02 27.12
CA GLU A 347 -11.18 36.12 27.10
C GLU A 347 -10.87 36.67 28.50
N ASN A 348 -9.65 37.18 28.68
CA ASN A 348 -9.16 37.76 29.94
C ASN A 348 -9.38 36.85 31.16
N PHE A 349 -9.31 35.53 30.95
CA PHE A 349 -9.74 34.53 31.92
C PHE A 349 -8.99 34.61 33.25
N TRP A 350 -7.70 34.91 33.20
CA TRP A 350 -6.84 34.97 34.38
C TRP A 350 -7.04 36.25 35.21
N GLY A 351 -7.58 37.31 34.62
CA GLY A 351 -7.78 38.62 35.27
C GLY A 351 -9.09 38.77 36.05
N SER A 352 -10.10 37.93 35.78
CA SER A 352 -11.46 38.14 36.28
C SER A 352 -11.87 37.15 37.39
N GLN A 353 -11.36 37.36 38.60
CA GLN A 353 -11.68 36.59 39.82
C GLN A 353 -12.82 37.24 40.64
N ASP A 354 -13.84 37.76 39.97
CA ASP A 354 -14.89 38.62 40.56
C ASP A 354 -16.22 37.90 40.81
N ASN A 355 -16.30 36.59 40.52
CA ASN A 355 -17.50 35.76 40.61
C ASN A 355 -18.68 36.27 39.76
N SER A 356 -18.43 37.13 38.78
CA SER A 356 -19.43 37.57 37.81
C SER A 356 -19.49 36.64 36.60
N PHE A 357 -20.60 36.68 35.86
CA PHE A 357 -20.73 35.90 34.63
C PHE A 357 -20.10 36.65 33.47
N HIS A 358 -19.23 35.95 32.74
CA HIS A 358 -18.56 36.43 31.55
C HIS A 358 -18.94 35.53 30.37
N GLU A 359 -19.12 36.09 29.19
CA GLU A 359 -19.51 35.35 27.98
C GLU A 359 -18.28 34.66 27.34
N ALA A 360 -18.52 33.58 26.60
CA ALA A 360 -17.52 32.91 25.76
C ALA A 360 -17.76 33.20 24.28
N LEU A 361 -16.67 33.25 23.51
CA LEU A 361 -16.72 33.21 22.05
C LEU A 361 -16.79 31.73 21.61
N ALA A 362 -17.88 31.34 20.96
CA ALA A 362 -17.97 30.00 20.37
C ALA A 362 -17.22 29.96 19.03
N LEU A 363 -16.35 28.96 18.86
CA LEU A 363 -15.60 28.73 17.62
C LEU A 363 -16.41 27.83 16.66
N PRO A 364 -15.98 27.66 15.39
CA PRO A 364 -16.67 26.84 14.40
C PRO A 364 -16.90 25.40 14.88
N TYR A 365 -18.02 24.82 14.47
CA TYR A 365 -18.47 23.49 14.92
C TYR A 365 -17.71 22.33 14.24
N ASP A 366 -17.08 22.60 13.11
CA ASP A 366 -16.43 21.64 12.22
C ASP A 366 -14.91 21.53 12.43
N ALA A 367 -14.35 22.26 13.40
CA ALA A 367 -12.92 22.28 13.65
C ALA A 367 -12.54 21.42 14.87
N THR A 368 -12.01 20.21 14.63
CA THR A 368 -11.39 19.38 15.68
C THR A 368 -9.96 19.82 15.99
N THR A 369 -9.29 20.40 14.99
CA THR A 369 -7.90 20.87 15.07
C THR A 369 -7.85 22.40 14.95
N LEU A 370 -7.18 23.05 15.90
CA LEU A 370 -6.96 24.49 15.90
C LEU A 370 -5.46 24.79 16.02
N TRP A 371 -5.05 25.97 15.59
CA TRP A 371 -3.73 26.52 15.89
C TRP A 371 -3.84 27.95 16.37
N MET A 372 -2.85 28.44 17.10
CA MET A 372 -2.76 29.84 17.50
C MET A 372 -1.30 30.28 17.60
N SER A 373 -1.04 31.58 17.58
CA SER A 373 0.27 32.14 17.94
C SER A 373 0.16 33.36 18.86
N HIS A 374 1.08 33.48 19.82
CA HIS A 374 1.18 34.59 20.77
C HIS A 374 2.64 34.73 21.23
N ASP A 375 3.18 35.95 21.27
CA ASP A 375 4.57 36.25 21.70
C ASP A 375 5.64 35.34 21.08
N ASN A 376 5.63 35.21 19.74
CA ASN A 376 6.54 34.35 18.95
C ASN A 376 6.47 32.85 19.32
N LYS A 377 5.47 32.43 20.07
CA LYS A 377 5.14 31.03 20.33
C LYS A 377 3.86 30.66 19.61
N TYR A 378 3.67 29.37 19.42
CA TYR A 378 2.44 28.83 18.86
C TYR A 378 2.09 27.50 19.47
N TRP A 379 0.83 27.16 19.32
CA TRP A 379 0.24 25.96 19.84
C TRP A 379 -0.73 25.37 18.83
N ILE A 380 -0.79 24.04 18.78
CA ILE A 380 -1.71 23.25 17.96
C ILE A 380 -2.55 22.43 18.94
N TYR A 381 -3.87 22.51 18.79
CA TYR A 381 -4.82 21.83 19.64
C TYR A 381 -5.62 20.82 18.84
N TYR A 382 -5.74 19.60 19.35
CA TYR A 382 -6.64 18.58 18.83
C TYR A 382 -7.60 18.14 19.94
N ASN A 383 -8.90 18.27 19.71
CA ASN A 383 -9.95 18.00 20.71
C ASN A 383 -9.66 18.60 22.11
N GLY A 384 -9.12 19.83 22.15
CA GLY A 384 -8.79 20.55 23.39
C GLY A 384 -7.41 20.26 23.98
N ILE A 385 -6.66 19.32 23.42
CA ILE A 385 -5.34 18.93 23.91
C ILE A 385 -4.27 19.63 23.07
N ASP A 386 -3.32 20.29 23.73
CA ASP A 386 -2.12 20.82 23.08
C ASP A 386 -1.21 19.66 22.61
N ILE A 387 -1.15 19.47 21.29
CA ILE A 387 -0.38 18.41 20.63
C ILE A 387 0.92 18.92 19.99
N THR A 388 1.27 20.19 20.19
CA THR A 388 2.41 20.84 19.51
C THR A 388 3.72 20.05 19.66
N LYS A 389 3.92 19.37 20.80
CA LYS A 389 5.12 18.59 21.09
C LYS A 389 5.10 17.16 20.53
N SER A 390 3.93 16.64 20.18
CA SER A 390 3.76 15.28 19.65
C SER A 390 3.66 15.23 18.13
N THR A 391 3.56 16.38 17.48
CA THR A 391 3.54 16.50 16.01
C THR A 391 4.93 16.81 15.46
N SER A 392 5.25 16.29 14.27
CA SER A 392 6.41 16.75 13.49
C SER A 392 6.09 18.09 12.84
N ILE A 393 7.02 19.03 12.86
CA ILE A 393 6.82 20.37 12.31
C ILE A 393 8.02 20.79 11.48
N ALA A 394 7.75 21.17 10.24
CA ALA A 394 8.74 21.66 9.30
C ALA A 394 8.45 23.13 8.98
N SER A 395 9.48 23.98 9.08
CA SER A 395 9.34 25.45 9.01
C SER A 395 10.02 26.01 7.77
N TYR A 396 9.34 26.86 7.01
CA TYR A 396 9.87 27.45 5.78
C TYR A 396 9.38 28.87 5.60
N ASP A 397 10.30 29.83 5.69
CA ASP A 397 9.95 31.26 5.68
C ASP A 397 8.84 31.53 6.71
N ASP A 398 7.74 32.17 6.33
CA ASP A 398 6.57 32.38 7.17
C ASP A 398 5.54 31.23 7.11
N HIS A 399 5.93 30.00 6.77
CA HIS A 399 5.02 28.84 6.69
C HIS A 399 5.43 27.69 7.63
N LYS A 400 4.43 26.89 8.06
CA LYS A 400 4.63 25.64 8.80
C LYS A 400 3.87 24.50 8.12
N VAL A 401 4.54 23.36 7.95
CA VAL A 401 3.90 22.07 7.63
C VAL A 401 3.95 21.22 8.89
N ILE A 402 2.81 20.66 9.27
CA ILE A 402 2.63 19.89 10.50
C ILE A 402 2.20 18.49 10.10
N TYR A 403 2.77 17.48 10.73
CA TYR A 403 2.34 16.09 10.59
C TYR A 403 2.02 15.50 11.97
N ASP A 404 0.79 15.00 12.10
CA ASP A 404 0.35 14.27 13.27
C ASP A 404 0.52 12.77 13.02
N HIS A 405 1.51 12.16 13.67
CA HIS A 405 1.82 10.73 13.59
C HIS A 405 0.72 9.83 14.16
N THR A 406 -0.13 10.37 15.03
CA THR A 406 -1.24 9.61 15.64
C THR A 406 -2.42 9.55 14.69
N LEU A 407 -2.70 10.66 14.01
CA LEU A 407 -3.83 10.78 13.08
C LEU A 407 -3.44 10.45 11.63
N LEU A 408 -2.13 10.36 11.34
CA LEU A 408 -1.57 10.20 9.99
C LEU A 408 -2.08 11.27 9.03
N GLN A 409 -2.11 12.51 9.52
CA GLN A 409 -2.67 13.66 8.81
C GLN A 409 -1.67 14.81 8.76
N TYR A 410 -1.71 15.54 7.65
CA TYR A 410 -0.93 16.74 7.48
C TYR A 410 -1.78 17.99 7.63
N TYR A 411 -1.15 19.06 8.10
CA TYR A 411 -1.75 20.38 8.21
C TYR A 411 -0.74 21.43 7.78
N THR A 412 -1.24 22.61 7.41
CA THR A 412 -0.41 23.71 6.95
C THR A 412 -0.88 25.03 7.54
N ILE A 413 0.09 25.84 7.96
CA ILE A 413 -0.11 27.21 8.42
C ILE A 413 0.65 28.14 7.47
N TYR A 414 -0.10 28.95 6.73
CA TYR A 414 0.43 29.98 5.83
C TYR A 414 0.64 31.29 6.60
N HIS A 415 1.70 32.03 6.27
CA HIS A 415 2.02 33.34 6.86
C HIS A 415 2.00 33.40 8.40
N PHE A 416 2.45 32.32 9.03
CA PHE A 416 2.54 32.08 10.46
C PHE A 416 3.03 33.30 11.27
N GLU A 417 4.10 33.98 10.83
CA GLU A 417 4.66 35.13 11.55
C GLU A 417 3.77 36.38 11.51
N LYS A 418 2.90 36.50 10.50
CA LYS A 418 2.01 37.66 10.32
C LYS A 418 0.71 37.56 11.13
N PHE A 419 0.35 36.37 11.60
CA PHE A 419 -0.91 36.08 12.29
C PHE A 419 -0.81 36.08 13.83
N SER A 420 0.08 36.88 14.42
CA SER A 420 0.43 36.90 15.86
C SER A 420 -0.65 37.47 16.81
N ASN A 421 -1.93 37.42 16.46
CA ASN A 421 -2.99 38.10 17.21
C ASN A 421 -3.62 37.28 18.36
N GLY A 422 -3.09 36.11 18.70
CA GLY A 422 -3.50 35.36 19.89
C GLY A 422 -4.82 34.61 19.80
N TYR A 423 -5.51 34.61 18.64
CA TYR A 423 -6.77 33.88 18.47
C TYR A 423 -6.56 32.50 17.86
N PRO A 424 -7.26 31.46 18.34
CA PRO A 424 -7.28 30.16 17.69
C PRO A 424 -7.93 30.21 16.31
N VAL A 425 -7.34 29.48 15.37
CA VAL A 425 -7.70 29.43 13.96
C VAL A 425 -7.85 27.96 13.56
N PRO A 426 -8.90 27.58 12.82
CA PRO A 426 -9.10 26.19 12.43
C PRO A 426 -8.04 25.69 11.44
N LEU A 427 -7.65 24.42 11.61
CA LEU A 427 -6.86 23.67 10.64
C LEU A 427 -7.68 22.50 10.10
N TYR A 428 -7.64 22.35 8.78
CA TYR A 428 -8.25 21.22 8.10
C TYR A 428 -7.16 20.23 7.67
N PRO A 429 -7.36 18.92 7.91
CA PRO A 429 -6.38 17.92 7.54
C PRO A 429 -6.31 17.78 6.02
N ILE A 430 -5.09 17.56 5.54
CA ILE A 430 -4.81 17.11 4.18
C ILE A 430 -4.50 15.62 4.27
N TYR A 431 -5.28 14.84 3.52
CA TYR A 431 -5.14 13.40 3.46
C TYR A 431 -4.14 13.01 2.37
N SER A 432 -3.31 12.03 2.67
CA SER A 432 -2.43 11.37 1.71
C SER A 432 -2.46 9.87 1.96
N ASP A 433 -2.97 9.12 1.00
CA ASP A 433 -3.17 7.66 1.13
C ASP A 433 -1.83 6.91 1.28
N ASN A 434 -0.78 7.46 0.68
CA ASN A 434 0.58 6.90 0.69
C ASN A 434 1.55 7.63 1.65
N GLY A 435 1.05 8.58 2.47
CA GLY A 435 1.87 9.33 3.42
C GLY A 435 2.78 10.39 2.79
N THR A 436 2.65 10.64 1.49
CA THR A 436 3.53 11.56 0.74
C THR A 436 2.79 12.84 0.33
N LEU A 437 3.45 13.99 0.52
CA LEU A 437 2.95 15.29 0.11
C LEU A 437 4.07 16.13 -0.47
N TRP A 438 3.73 17.10 -1.30
CA TRP A 438 4.68 18.05 -1.83
C TRP A 438 4.10 19.46 -1.92
N ARG A 439 4.99 20.45 -2.05
CA ARG A 439 4.63 21.86 -2.35
C ARG A 439 5.74 22.54 -3.12
N TYR A 440 5.47 23.73 -3.66
CA TYR A 440 6.45 24.55 -4.37
C TYR A 440 6.39 26.02 -3.96
N ASP A 441 7.49 26.58 -3.43
CA ASP A 441 7.53 27.94 -2.88
C ASP A 441 7.83 29.05 -3.92
N GLY A 442 7.84 28.71 -5.22
CA GLY A 442 8.29 29.63 -6.27
C GLY A 442 9.77 29.47 -6.64
N LYS A 443 10.55 28.75 -5.84
CA LYS A 443 11.98 28.54 -6.04
C LYS A 443 12.40 27.07 -5.92
N TYR A 444 11.91 26.37 -4.91
CA TYR A 444 12.18 24.97 -4.63
C TYR A 444 10.87 24.20 -4.44
N TYR A 445 10.87 22.94 -4.87
CA TYR A 445 9.87 21.99 -4.42
C TYR A 445 10.33 21.38 -3.09
N PHE A 446 9.35 20.96 -2.31
CA PHE A 446 9.54 20.29 -1.04
C PHE A 446 8.73 19.01 -1.05
N LEU A 447 9.36 17.87 -0.80
CA LEU A 447 8.71 16.56 -0.70
C LEU A 447 8.75 16.10 0.76
N TYR A 448 7.60 15.66 1.25
CA TYR A 448 7.35 15.16 2.58
C TYR A 448 6.89 13.71 2.49
N VAL A 449 7.46 12.84 3.30
CA VAL A 449 7.09 11.42 3.42
C VAL A 449 7.01 11.09 4.90
N ASP A 450 5.85 10.63 5.34
CA ASP A 450 5.56 10.30 6.74
C ASP A 450 5.98 11.37 7.76
N GLY A 451 5.78 12.63 7.39
CA GLY A 451 6.09 13.81 8.20
C GLY A 451 7.53 14.28 8.14
N GLU A 452 8.41 13.56 7.46
CA GLU A 452 9.79 13.97 7.23
C GLU A 452 9.93 14.65 5.88
N GLN A 453 10.62 15.80 5.86
CA GLN A 453 11.00 16.39 4.59
C GLN A 453 12.23 15.68 4.03
N ILE A 454 12.04 14.97 2.93
CA ILE A 454 13.10 14.18 2.29
C ILE A 454 13.65 14.83 1.02
N GLY A 455 13.01 15.87 0.49
CA GLY A 455 13.46 16.48 -0.76
C GLY A 455 13.32 17.99 -0.78
N SER A 456 14.44 18.68 -0.95
CA SER A 456 14.52 19.98 -1.61
C SER A 456 15.81 19.98 -2.42
N ARG A 457 15.73 19.99 -3.76
CA ARG A 457 16.87 19.90 -4.70
C ARG A 457 17.42 18.50 -5.00
N THR A 458 16.61 17.45 -4.90
CA THR A 458 17.02 16.13 -5.40
C THR A 458 16.93 16.08 -6.92
N PHE A 459 17.45 15.00 -7.53
CA PHE A 459 17.33 14.79 -8.98
C PHE A 459 15.86 14.79 -9.39
N SER A 460 15.53 15.62 -10.37
CA SER A 460 14.18 15.76 -10.87
C SER A 460 14.16 15.86 -12.39
N ASN A 461 13.13 15.29 -13.01
CA ASN A 461 12.93 15.38 -14.45
C ASN A 461 11.46 15.64 -14.79
N TRP A 462 11.23 16.32 -15.89
CA TRP A 462 9.89 16.64 -16.36
C TRP A 462 9.28 15.44 -17.09
N SER A 463 7.99 15.23 -16.88
CA SER A 463 7.15 14.37 -17.73
C SER A 463 5.84 15.11 -18.00
N GLY A 464 5.69 15.69 -19.19
CA GLY A 464 4.54 16.56 -19.48
C GLY A 464 4.48 17.76 -18.51
N ASN A 465 3.37 17.88 -17.77
CA ASN A 465 3.17 18.92 -16.74
C ASN A 465 3.66 18.49 -15.35
N ASP A 466 4.06 17.23 -15.19
CA ASP A 466 4.42 16.64 -13.92
C ASP A 466 5.93 16.70 -13.69
N LEU A 467 6.34 16.59 -12.43
CA LEU A 467 7.74 16.48 -12.06
C LEU A 467 8.00 15.12 -11.40
N ILE A 468 8.88 14.33 -11.98
CA ILE A 468 9.43 13.12 -11.37
C ILE A 468 10.56 13.54 -10.45
N VAL A 469 10.54 13.07 -9.21
CA VAL A 469 11.53 13.36 -8.18
C VAL A 469 12.05 12.05 -7.61
N TYR A 470 13.33 11.97 -7.30
CA TYR A 470 13.92 10.80 -6.64
C TYR A 470 14.41 11.13 -5.24
N ASP A 471 14.15 10.23 -4.29
CA ASP A 471 14.72 10.30 -2.95
C ASP A 471 16.21 9.90 -3.00
N GLU A 472 17.08 10.80 -2.54
CA GLU A 472 18.54 10.61 -2.53
C GLU A 472 18.99 9.46 -1.62
N ASN A 473 18.20 9.11 -0.60
CA ASN A 473 18.44 7.91 0.23
C ASN A 473 18.14 6.60 -0.52
N GLY A 474 17.56 6.72 -1.71
CA GLY A 474 17.43 5.67 -2.70
C GLY A 474 16.38 4.64 -2.37
N THR A 475 15.24 5.07 -1.87
CA THR A 475 14.11 4.19 -1.59
C THR A 475 13.07 4.22 -2.72
N ALA A 476 12.70 5.40 -3.21
CA ALA A 476 11.67 5.56 -4.25
C ALA A 476 11.79 6.83 -5.11
N SER A 477 11.03 6.82 -6.21
CA SER A 477 10.71 7.93 -7.10
C SER A 477 9.24 8.33 -6.91
N TYR A 478 9.01 9.62 -6.96
CA TYR A 478 7.73 10.27 -6.70
C TYR A 478 7.32 11.11 -7.90
N LEU A 479 6.05 11.06 -8.27
CA LEU A 479 5.44 11.99 -9.21
C LEU A 479 4.82 13.13 -8.42
N LEU A 480 5.12 14.36 -8.83
CA LEU A 480 4.48 15.58 -8.36
C LEU A 480 3.52 16.02 -9.48
N PRO A 481 2.22 15.69 -9.36
CA PRO A 481 1.28 15.91 -10.44
C PRO A 481 1.03 17.39 -10.69
N ASP A 482 0.90 17.78 -11.95
CA ASP A 482 0.64 19.15 -12.40
C ASP A 482 1.60 20.20 -11.81
N PHE A 483 2.85 19.79 -11.60
CA PHE A 483 3.91 20.64 -11.03
C PHE A 483 4.12 21.92 -11.83
N TYR A 484 3.96 21.87 -13.15
CA TYR A 484 4.11 23.03 -14.05
C TYR A 484 3.13 24.16 -13.70
N ASN A 485 1.87 23.83 -13.37
CA ASN A 485 0.84 24.84 -13.10
C ASN A 485 0.70 25.17 -11.60
N SER A 486 1.19 24.30 -10.72
CA SER A 486 1.08 24.43 -9.26
C SER A 486 2.17 25.34 -8.67
N LYS A 487 1.97 26.66 -8.76
CA LYS A 487 2.93 27.70 -8.32
C LYS A 487 2.47 28.48 -7.08
N ASP A 488 1.63 27.87 -6.26
CA ASP A 488 0.84 28.49 -5.20
C ASP A 488 1.30 28.13 -3.77
N ASN A 489 2.40 27.38 -3.62
CA ASN A 489 2.92 26.88 -2.35
C ASN A 489 1.92 26.05 -1.54
N LEU A 490 0.85 25.57 -2.18
CA LEU A 490 -0.10 24.67 -1.54
C LEU A 490 0.48 23.27 -1.39
N LEU A 491 0.09 22.61 -0.30
CA LEU A 491 0.46 21.21 -0.06
C LEU A 491 -0.47 20.31 -0.87
N ARG A 492 0.11 19.37 -1.62
CA ARG A 492 -0.56 18.49 -2.58
C ARG A 492 -0.05 17.06 -2.41
N THR A 493 -0.84 16.08 -2.80
CA THR A 493 -0.42 14.67 -2.79
C THR A 493 0.66 14.42 -3.84
N ALA A 494 1.69 13.67 -3.44
CA ALA A 494 2.63 13.06 -4.37
C ALA A 494 2.21 11.60 -4.61
N GLU A 495 2.58 11.05 -5.75
CA GLU A 495 2.38 9.64 -6.06
C GLU A 495 3.70 8.91 -6.00
N ILE A 496 3.74 7.73 -5.41
CA ILE A 496 4.92 6.86 -5.46
C ILE A 496 4.84 6.09 -6.78
N ILE A 497 5.82 6.29 -7.66
CA ILE A 497 5.77 5.78 -9.04
C ILE A 497 6.83 4.72 -9.36
N ALA A 498 7.86 4.57 -8.53
CA ALA A 498 8.85 3.50 -8.68
C ALA A 498 9.76 3.38 -7.47
N ASP A 499 10.14 2.16 -7.09
CA ASP A 499 11.21 1.95 -6.10
C ASP A 499 12.60 1.96 -6.74
N ALA A 500 13.65 1.91 -5.91
CA ALA A 500 15.03 1.89 -6.36
C ALA A 500 15.37 0.65 -7.21
N GLY A 501 15.26 0.80 -8.53
CA GLY A 501 15.61 -0.25 -9.50
C GLY A 501 14.56 -0.43 -10.60
N MET A 502 13.33 0.01 -10.37
CA MET A 502 12.29 0.01 -11.40
C MET A 502 12.65 0.97 -12.54
N ILE A 503 12.25 0.57 -13.74
CA ILE A 503 12.39 1.36 -14.96
C ILE A 503 11.02 1.90 -15.30
N MET A 504 10.91 3.22 -15.39
CA MET A 504 9.70 3.89 -15.82
C MET A 504 9.85 4.40 -17.24
N TRP A 505 8.73 4.66 -17.89
CA TRP A 505 8.70 5.30 -19.19
C TRP A 505 7.55 6.30 -19.30
N SER A 506 7.71 7.27 -20.19
CA SER A 506 6.63 8.16 -20.61
C SER A 506 6.66 8.32 -22.13
N ARG A 507 5.54 8.77 -22.71
CA ARG A 507 5.40 9.05 -24.14
C ARG A 507 4.90 10.47 -24.35
N SER A 508 5.59 11.20 -25.23
CA SER A 508 5.16 12.51 -25.72
C SER A 508 5.50 12.64 -27.19
N ASP A 509 4.55 13.11 -28.01
CA ASP A 509 4.77 13.44 -29.43
C ASP A 509 5.47 12.32 -30.23
N ASN A 510 5.03 11.07 -30.06
CA ASN A 510 5.63 9.85 -30.63
C ASN A 510 7.07 9.54 -30.20
N SER A 511 7.62 10.28 -29.24
CA SER A 511 8.86 9.96 -28.55
C SER A 511 8.58 9.24 -27.24
N TYR A 512 9.57 8.52 -26.74
CA TYR A 512 9.55 7.94 -25.40
C TYR A 512 10.86 8.19 -24.67
N TYR A 513 10.74 8.19 -23.35
CA TYR A 513 11.85 8.40 -22.43
C TYR A 513 11.82 7.30 -21.38
N LEU A 514 12.99 6.74 -21.07
CA LEU A 514 13.16 5.77 -19.99
C LEU A 514 13.83 6.45 -18.80
N TYR A 515 13.27 6.21 -17.63
CA TYR A 515 13.72 6.79 -16.37
C TYR A 515 14.14 5.69 -15.41
N ARG A 516 15.20 5.96 -14.64
CA ARG A 516 15.68 5.12 -13.54
C ARG A 516 16.14 6.04 -12.43
N LYS A 517 15.68 5.81 -11.20
CA LYS A 517 16.02 6.66 -10.04
C LYS A 517 15.75 8.15 -10.32
N GLY A 518 14.59 8.44 -10.92
CA GLY A 518 14.18 9.80 -11.33
C GLY A 518 14.99 10.44 -12.47
N GLU A 519 16.07 9.82 -12.95
CA GLU A 519 16.87 10.32 -14.06
C GLU A 519 16.44 9.70 -15.37
N GLN A 520 16.35 10.51 -16.43
CA GLN A 520 16.22 9.97 -17.78
C GLN A 520 17.58 9.42 -18.21
N PHE A 521 17.65 8.13 -18.48
CA PHE A 521 18.90 7.48 -18.91
C PHE A 521 18.88 7.03 -20.37
N ALA A 522 17.69 6.90 -20.99
CA ALA A 522 17.57 6.49 -22.37
C ALA A 522 16.34 7.10 -23.06
N GLY A 523 16.36 7.10 -24.39
CA GLY A 523 15.28 7.54 -25.28
C GLY A 523 15.60 7.11 -26.71
N MET A 524 14.81 7.55 -27.68
CA MET A 524 14.90 7.08 -29.08
C MET A 524 16.29 7.15 -29.72
N GLU A 525 17.17 8.04 -29.26
CA GLU A 525 18.53 8.19 -29.79
C GLU A 525 19.47 7.05 -29.35
N THR A 526 19.30 6.52 -28.14
CA THR A 526 20.18 5.50 -27.54
C THR A 526 19.62 4.10 -27.63
N THR A 527 18.38 3.95 -28.11
CA THR A 527 17.65 2.68 -28.15
C THR A 527 17.39 2.22 -29.59
N VAL A 528 16.90 0.99 -29.71
CA VAL A 528 16.19 0.47 -30.87
C VAL A 528 14.82 0.01 -30.40
N ALA A 529 13.77 0.31 -31.15
CA ALA A 529 12.43 -0.08 -30.75
C ALA A 529 11.59 -0.60 -31.91
N GLU A 530 10.68 -1.50 -31.57
CA GLU A 530 9.82 -2.19 -32.52
C GLU A 530 8.46 -2.51 -31.89
N TYR A 531 7.40 -2.51 -32.69
CA TYR A 531 6.07 -2.87 -32.22
C TYR A 531 6.01 -4.34 -31.79
N CYS A 532 5.43 -4.57 -30.61
CA CYS A 532 5.18 -5.88 -30.04
C CYS A 532 3.71 -6.01 -29.67
N GLY A 533 2.86 -6.30 -30.66
CA GLY A 533 1.40 -6.26 -30.44
C GLY A 533 0.95 -4.82 -30.13
N ASN A 534 0.32 -4.62 -28.98
CA ASN A 534 -0.07 -3.29 -28.48
C ASN A 534 1.07 -2.57 -27.73
N ASP A 535 2.16 -3.28 -27.44
CA ASP A 535 3.29 -2.80 -26.65
C ASP A 535 4.42 -2.31 -27.56
N LEU A 536 5.42 -1.66 -26.96
CA LEU A 536 6.68 -1.32 -27.62
C LEU A 536 7.83 -2.09 -26.98
N LEU A 537 8.53 -2.87 -27.78
CA LEU A 537 9.77 -3.53 -27.36
C LEU A 537 10.93 -2.56 -27.58
N VAL A 538 11.69 -2.27 -26.53
CA VAL A 538 12.79 -1.30 -26.55
C VAL A 538 14.08 -1.96 -26.10
N TYR A 539 15.09 -1.97 -26.96
CA TYR A 539 16.44 -2.43 -26.65
C TYR A 539 17.38 -1.25 -26.45
N GLU A 540 18.00 -1.15 -25.28
CA GLU A 540 18.97 -0.09 -24.97
C GLU A 540 20.39 -0.58 -25.29
N LYS A 541 21.07 0.15 -26.19
CA LYS A 541 22.30 -0.31 -26.84
C LYS A 541 23.50 -0.40 -25.88
N THR A 542 23.52 0.41 -24.82
CA THR A 542 24.65 0.56 -23.91
C THR A 542 24.69 -0.55 -22.87
N THR A 543 23.55 -0.80 -22.24
CA THR A 543 23.33 -1.82 -21.21
C THR A 543 22.99 -3.19 -21.81
N GLN A 544 22.63 -3.23 -23.09
CA GLN A 544 22.18 -4.44 -23.79
C GLN A 544 20.91 -5.04 -23.16
N GLN A 545 20.15 -4.22 -22.45
CA GLN A 545 18.92 -4.62 -21.79
C GLN A 545 17.72 -4.37 -22.70
N THR A 546 16.75 -5.27 -22.66
CA THR A 546 15.46 -5.10 -23.36
C THR A 546 14.37 -4.78 -22.35
N TYR A 547 13.48 -3.86 -22.72
CA TYR A 547 12.35 -3.38 -21.95
C TYR A 547 11.07 -3.53 -22.78
N LEU A 548 9.96 -3.88 -22.12
CA LEU A 548 8.62 -3.83 -22.70
C LEU A 548 7.89 -2.62 -22.14
N LEU A 549 7.38 -1.77 -23.02
CA LEU A 549 6.57 -0.62 -22.68
C LEU A 549 5.11 -1.00 -22.99
N PRO A 550 4.34 -1.39 -21.96
CA PRO A 550 2.99 -1.93 -22.15
C PRO A 550 2.01 -0.89 -22.69
N ASP A 551 1.00 -1.34 -23.43
CA ASP A 551 -0.10 -0.49 -23.93
C ASP A 551 0.36 0.74 -24.72
N TRP A 552 1.52 0.64 -25.37
CA TRP A 552 2.14 1.70 -26.17
C TRP A 552 1.13 2.35 -27.12
N THR A 553 0.32 1.56 -27.83
CA THR A 553 -0.63 2.08 -28.83
C THR A 553 -1.71 2.98 -28.25
N THR A 554 -1.99 2.91 -26.95
CA THR A 554 -3.04 3.70 -26.28
C THR A 554 -2.49 4.77 -25.34
N SER A 555 -1.23 4.68 -24.92
CA SER A 555 -0.62 5.49 -23.87
C SER A 555 0.08 6.75 -24.38
N ASN A 556 -0.65 7.69 -25.02
CA ASN A 556 -0.10 8.94 -25.55
C ASN A 556 -0.59 10.19 -24.79
N ASP A 557 -0.31 10.22 -23.49
CA ASP A 557 -0.83 11.22 -22.54
C ASP A 557 0.26 11.87 -21.66
N GLY A 558 1.54 11.57 -21.89
CA GLY A 558 2.65 12.07 -21.08
C GLY A 558 2.77 11.43 -19.69
N GLN A 559 1.86 10.52 -19.33
CA GLN A 559 1.84 9.87 -18.02
C GLN A 559 3.01 8.89 -17.89
N VAL A 560 3.58 8.85 -16.69
CA VAL A 560 4.67 7.94 -16.34
C VAL A 560 4.10 6.57 -16.01
N ARG A 561 4.72 5.52 -16.53
CA ARG A 561 4.28 4.12 -16.37
C ARG A 561 5.47 3.21 -16.11
N ASN A 562 5.21 2.02 -15.57
CA ASN A 562 6.24 1.01 -15.41
C ASN A 562 6.58 0.35 -16.75
N ALA A 563 7.87 0.16 -17.00
CA ALA A 563 8.37 -0.71 -18.06
C ALA A 563 8.74 -2.07 -17.46
N THR A 564 8.45 -3.15 -18.19
CA THR A 564 8.90 -4.49 -17.80
C THR A 564 10.32 -4.72 -18.27
N ILE A 565 11.23 -5.11 -17.39
CA ILE A 565 12.57 -5.53 -17.78
C ILE A 565 12.49 -6.96 -18.31
N LEU A 566 12.88 -7.19 -19.55
CA LEU A 566 12.83 -8.51 -20.17
C LEU A 566 14.21 -9.18 -20.12
N PHE A 567 14.26 -10.40 -19.58
CA PHE A 567 15.48 -11.19 -19.54
C PHE A 567 15.48 -12.29 -20.61
N SER A 568 16.58 -12.37 -21.36
CA SER A 568 16.89 -13.49 -22.25
C SER A 568 18.41 -13.62 -22.37
N PRO A 569 19.02 -14.77 -22.03
CA PRO A 569 20.47 -14.98 -22.18
C PRO A 569 20.98 -14.76 -23.61
N SER A 570 20.09 -14.89 -24.61
CA SER A 570 20.41 -14.73 -26.02
C SER A 570 20.08 -13.32 -26.55
N GLY A 571 19.36 -12.49 -25.79
CA GLY A 571 18.77 -11.23 -26.28
C GLY A 571 17.67 -11.42 -27.34
N VAL A 572 17.15 -12.64 -27.47
CA VAL A 572 16.13 -13.01 -28.46
C VAL A 572 14.81 -13.34 -27.77
N PHE A 573 13.72 -12.82 -28.35
CA PHE A 573 12.35 -13.03 -27.89
C PHE A 573 11.46 -13.42 -29.05
N TRP A 574 10.31 -14.02 -28.77
CA TRP A 574 9.32 -14.36 -29.78
C TRP A 574 7.89 -14.31 -29.20
N ARG A 575 6.92 -14.10 -30.07
CA ARG A 575 5.48 -14.21 -29.75
C ARG A 575 4.73 -14.83 -30.90
N ARG A 576 3.54 -15.37 -30.62
CA ARG A 576 2.67 -16.01 -31.61
C ARG A 576 1.23 -15.59 -31.41
N SER A 577 0.56 -15.27 -32.51
CA SER A 577 -0.87 -14.93 -32.54
C SER A 577 -1.50 -15.58 -33.77
N GLY A 578 -2.34 -16.58 -33.53
CA GLY A 578 -2.92 -17.45 -34.54
C GLY A 578 -1.85 -18.19 -35.35
N ASN A 579 -1.85 -17.92 -36.65
CA ASN A 579 -0.91 -18.52 -37.60
C ASN A 579 0.37 -17.69 -37.79
N ASP A 580 0.42 -16.48 -37.21
CA ASP A 580 1.55 -15.58 -37.34
C ASP A 580 2.43 -15.66 -36.09
N PHE A 581 3.74 -15.50 -36.28
CA PHE A 581 4.70 -15.36 -35.21
C PHE A 581 5.72 -14.29 -35.55
N TRP A 582 6.29 -13.70 -34.52
CA TRP A 582 7.33 -12.69 -34.63
C TRP A 582 8.49 -13.11 -33.74
N ILE A 583 9.70 -12.90 -34.24
CA ILE A 583 10.94 -13.10 -33.51
C ILE A 583 11.70 -11.78 -33.50
N TYR A 584 12.20 -11.43 -32.32
CA TYR A 584 12.85 -10.17 -32.04
C TYR A 584 14.26 -10.46 -31.53
N ARG A 585 15.26 -9.78 -32.10
CA ARG A 585 16.64 -9.82 -31.60
C ARG A 585 17.12 -8.40 -31.41
N ASN A 586 17.60 -8.10 -30.20
CA ASN A 586 18.10 -6.77 -29.84
C ASN A 586 17.09 -5.65 -30.19
N GLY A 587 15.81 -5.89 -29.89
CA GLY A 587 14.72 -4.93 -30.12
C GLY A 587 14.30 -4.73 -31.57
N GLN A 588 14.70 -5.61 -32.49
CA GLN A 588 14.28 -5.55 -33.91
C GLN A 588 13.64 -6.87 -34.33
N THR A 589 12.61 -6.79 -35.18
CA THR A 589 12.06 -7.99 -35.83
C THR A 589 13.10 -8.57 -36.78
N ILE A 590 13.31 -9.89 -36.74
CA ILE A 590 14.15 -10.59 -37.72
C ILE A 590 13.26 -10.99 -38.90
N ASP A 591 13.62 -10.51 -40.09
CA ASP A 591 12.84 -10.70 -41.32
C ASP A 591 12.92 -12.15 -41.86
N PHE A 592 11.81 -12.61 -42.46
CA PHE A 592 11.30 -13.99 -42.55
C PHE A 592 12.05 -14.95 -43.49
N LYS A 593 13.38 -14.88 -43.59
CA LYS A 593 14.17 -15.86 -44.36
C LYS A 593 14.67 -17.03 -43.51
N LEU A 594 13.98 -17.32 -42.42
CA LEU A 594 14.33 -18.43 -41.53
C LEU A 594 13.68 -19.72 -42.03
N THR A 595 14.45 -20.79 -42.14
CA THR A 595 13.89 -22.11 -42.43
C THR A 595 13.36 -22.72 -41.13
N GLN A 596 12.14 -23.25 -41.18
CA GLN A 596 11.42 -23.75 -40.02
C GLN A 596 11.53 -25.27 -39.90
N GLN A 597 11.83 -25.75 -38.70
CA GLN A 597 11.86 -27.17 -38.39
C GLN A 597 11.18 -27.43 -37.04
N TRP A 598 10.22 -28.35 -37.03
CA TRP A 598 9.59 -28.78 -35.78
C TRP A 598 10.54 -29.62 -34.94
N ASN A 599 10.56 -29.36 -33.63
CA ASN A 599 11.28 -30.17 -32.65
C ASN A 599 10.35 -30.50 -31.46
N GLY A 600 9.56 -31.55 -31.63
CA GLY A 600 8.52 -31.89 -30.64
C GLY A 600 7.48 -30.76 -30.52
N ASN A 601 7.37 -30.17 -29.32
CA ASN A 601 6.48 -29.03 -29.06
C ASN A 601 7.14 -27.67 -29.38
N ASP A 602 8.43 -27.67 -29.72
CA ASP A 602 9.21 -26.46 -29.99
C ASP A 602 9.32 -26.22 -31.51
N LEU A 603 9.66 -24.99 -31.87
CA LEU A 603 9.98 -24.61 -33.24
C LEU A 603 11.44 -24.16 -33.34
N GLU A 604 12.19 -24.73 -34.28
CA GLU A 604 13.53 -24.29 -34.64
C GLU A 604 13.46 -23.42 -35.90
N LEU A 605 14.13 -22.27 -35.83
CA LEU A 605 14.26 -21.32 -36.93
C LEU A 605 15.74 -21.17 -37.27
N ASN A 606 16.14 -21.58 -38.47
CA ASN A 606 17.53 -21.47 -38.90
C ASN A 606 17.73 -20.21 -39.74
N ASP A 607 18.64 -19.35 -39.28
CA ASP A 607 19.16 -18.23 -40.05
C ASP A 607 20.39 -18.70 -40.83
N GLU A 608 20.19 -19.11 -42.08
CA GLU A 608 21.26 -19.60 -42.93
C GLU A 608 22.32 -18.53 -43.24
N PHE A 609 21.95 -17.26 -43.17
CA PHE A 609 22.88 -16.15 -43.43
C PHE A 609 23.83 -15.93 -42.26
N LEU A 610 23.30 -15.99 -41.03
CA LEU A 610 24.11 -15.82 -39.81
C LEU A 610 24.67 -17.14 -39.27
N GLY A 611 24.20 -18.28 -39.76
CA GLY A 611 24.56 -19.61 -39.24
C GLY A 611 24.04 -19.82 -37.81
N ILE A 612 22.92 -19.20 -37.44
CA ILE A 612 22.34 -19.24 -36.09
C ILE A 612 21.04 -20.02 -36.12
N THR A 613 20.84 -20.93 -35.16
CA THR A 613 19.56 -21.61 -34.97
C THR A 613 18.86 -21.03 -33.74
N TYR A 614 17.66 -20.50 -33.91
CA TYR A 614 16.81 -20.05 -32.80
C TYR A 614 15.82 -21.15 -32.43
N LEU A 615 15.79 -21.54 -31.15
CA LEU A 615 14.79 -22.45 -30.59
C LEU A 615 13.71 -21.63 -29.88
N LEU A 616 12.46 -21.85 -30.26
CA LEU A 616 11.24 -21.28 -29.67
C LEU A 616 10.54 -22.35 -28.82
N PRO A 617 10.78 -22.37 -27.50
CA PRO A 617 10.28 -23.45 -26.64
C PRO A 617 8.76 -23.39 -26.46
N GLY A 618 8.07 -24.53 -26.56
CA GLY A 618 6.62 -24.61 -26.36
C GLY A 618 5.78 -23.94 -27.46
N TYR A 619 6.37 -23.68 -28.63
CA TYR A 619 5.72 -23.04 -29.77
C TYR A 619 4.35 -23.64 -30.13
N ALA A 620 4.22 -24.97 -30.09
CA ALA A 620 2.98 -25.66 -30.41
C ALA A 620 1.78 -25.21 -29.55
N ASN A 621 2.03 -24.87 -28.28
CA ASN A 621 1.01 -24.63 -27.26
C ASN A 621 0.84 -23.15 -26.90
N SER A 622 1.51 -22.25 -27.62
CA SER A 622 1.60 -20.82 -27.27
C SER A 622 0.83 -19.99 -28.30
N ASP A 623 -0.46 -19.78 -28.08
CA ASP A 623 -1.34 -18.97 -28.96
C ASP A 623 -2.07 -17.85 -28.18
N ASP A 624 -1.32 -17.17 -27.31
CA ASP A 624 -1.82 -16.14 -26.39
C ASP A 624 -1.18 -14.77 -26.65
N ASN A 625 -0.40 -14.63 -27.73
CA ASN A 625 0.35 -13.43 -28.07
C ASN A 625 1.37 -12.98 -27.01
N ALA A 626 1.64 -13.78 -25.98
CA ALA A 626 2.62 -13.43 -24.96
C ALA A 626 4.05 -13.50 -25.49
N LEU A 627 4.87 -12.51 -25.10
CA LEU A 627 6.27 -12.44 -25.45
C LEU A 627 7.09 -13.40 -24.57
N ARG A 628 7.95 -14.21 -25.20
CA ARG A 628 8.72 -15.27 -24.54
C ARG A 628 10.19 -15.23 -24.95
N PRO A 629 11.13 -15.65 -24.11
CA PRO A 629 12.52 -15.78 -24.52
C PRO A 629 12.71 -16.91 -25.53
N ALA A 630 13.58 -16.70 -26.52
CA ALA A 630 14.10 -17.75 -27.39
C ALA A 630 15.52 -18.15 -26.97
N ARG A 631 15.95 -19.36 -27.33
CA ARG A 631 17.33 -19.82 -27.12
C ARG A 631 18.08 -19.84 -28.43
N ILE A 632 19.39 -19.57 -28.39
CA ILE A 632 20.27 -19.82 -29.54
C ILE A 632 20.90 -21.21 -29.37
N LYS A 633 20.73 -22.06 -30.38
CA LYS A 633 21.48 -23.31 -30.54
C LYS A 633 22.65 -23.02 -31.47
N ASN A 634 23.86 -23.13 -30.94
CA ASN A 634 25.09 -23.13 -31.74
C ASN A 634 25.40 -24.53 -32.23
#